data_AF-A0A5J6ZBZ6-F1
#
_entry.id   AF-A0A5J6ZBZ6-F1
#
_cell.length_a   1.000
_cell.length_b   1.000
_cell.length_c   1.000
_cell.angle_alpha   90.00
_cell.angle_beta   90.00
_cell.angle_gamma   90.00
#
_symmetry.space_group_name_H-M   'P 1'
#
loop_
_entity.id
_entity.type
_entity.pdbx_description
1 polymer ?
#
loop_
_entity_poly.entity_id
_entity_poly.type
_entity_poly.pdbx_seq_one_letter_code
_entity_poly.pdbx_strand_id
1 'polypeptide(L)'
;MSRPTPVVTAPLSVRAITALFLGLAVGIMGAPVANGFKVIILVASVTIALLTTFNHPYRRDVRKAVEDTGAKYSTNWAQVLPLFPLWLALMSLPMFPSDWTLAAFAFVIATMYSWALHPQIDGTAHLPRKE
;
A
#
# COMPACT_ATOMS: atom_id res chain seq x y z
N MET A 1 32.47 1.16 -17.81
CA MET A 1 31.25 0.55 -18.38
C MET A 1 30.14 0.63 -17.35
N SER A 2 29.26 1.62 -17.47
CA SER A 2 28.13 1.81 -16.55
C SER A 2 27.04 0.79 -16.90
N ARG A 3 26.91 -0.30 -16.12
CA ARG A 3 25.73 -1.16 -16.24
C ARG A 3 24.50 -0.30 -15.87
N PRO A 4 23.49 -0.18 -16.75
CA PRO A 4 22.24 0.46 -16.38
C PRO A 4 21.61 -0.39 -15.27
N THR A 5 21.57 0.13 -14.05
CA THR A 5 20.79 -0.49 -12.97
C THR A 5 19.31 -0.43 -13.37
N PRO A 6 18.57 -1.55 -13.40
CA PRO A 6 17.17 -1.55 -13.75
C PRO A 6 16.38 -0.65 -12.79
N VAL A 7 15.50 0.20 -13.32
CA VAL A 7 14.46 0.86 -12.50
C VAL A 7 13.53 -0.26 -12.04
N VAL A 8 13.73 -0.76 -10.82
CA VAL A 8 12.87 -1.82 -10.27
C VAL A 8 11.53 -1.18 -9.93
N THR A 9 10.53 -1.41 -10.77
CA THR A 9 9.15 -1.02 -10.52
C THR A 9 8.35 -2.24 -10.09
N ALA A 10 7.37 -2.03 -9.20
CA ALA A 10 6.45 -3.09 -8.85
C ALA A 10 5.65 -3.53 -10.10
N PRO A 11 5.43 -4.84 -10.30
CA PRO A 11 4.52 -5.33 -11.32
C PRO A 11 3.13 -4.70 -11.15
N LEU A 12 2.49 -4.35 -12.27
CA LEU A 12 1.17 -3.70 -12.27
C LEU A 12 0.12 -4.51 -11.48
N SER A 13 0.19 -5.84 -11.54
CA SER A 13 -0.69 -6.74 -10.81
C SER A 13 -0.54 -6.62 -9.29
N VAL A 14 0.69 -6.63 -8.78
CA VAL A 14 0.99 -6.45 -7.35
C VAL A 14 0.45 -5.09 -6.89
N ARG A 15 0.77 -4.04 -7.65
CA ARG A 15 0.32 -2.68 -7.35
C ARG A 15 -1.21 -2.56 -7.30
N ALA A 16 -1.90 -3.14 -8.28
CA ALA A 16 -3.36 -3.13 -8.34
C ALA A 16 -3.99 -3.87 -7.17
N ILE A 17 -3.51 -5.09 -6.88
CA ILE A 17 -4.04 -5.93 -5.80
C ILE A 17 -3.84 -5.22 -4.45
N THR A 18 -2.62 -4.75 -4.16
CA THR A 18 -2.34 -4.04 -2.92
C THR A 18 -3.21 -2.79 -2.79
N ALA A 19 -3.35 -1.99 -3.85
CA ALA A 19 -4.19 -0.79 -3.81
C ALA A 19 -5.67 -1.11 -3.57
N LEU A 20 -6.22 -2.12 -4.24
CA LEU A 20 -7.61 -2.55 -4.07
C LEU A 20 -7.88 -3.06 -2.67
N PHE A 21 -7.00 -3.88 -2.10
CA PHE A 21 -7.20 -4.43 -0.76
C PHE A 21 -6.99 -3.38 0.35
N LEU A 22 -6.03 -2.44 0.20
CA LEU A 22 -5.94 -1.31 1.11
C LEU A 22 -7.15 -0.38 1.01
N GLY A 23 -7.64 -0.15 -0.21
CA GLY A 23 -8.89 0.57 -0.44
C GLY A 23 -10.09 -0.11 0.22
N LEU A 24 -10.20 -1.44 0.10
CA LEU A 24 -11.25 -2.25 0.72
C LEU A 24 -11.21 -2.20 2.24
N ALA A 25 -10.00 -2.26 2.83
CA ALA A 25 -9.80 -2.14 4.26
C ALA A 25 -10.36 -0.81 4.81
N VAL A 26 -10.22 0.28 4.06
CA VAL A 26 -10.78 1.58 4.41
C VAL A 26 -12.28 1.64 4.11
N GLY A 27 -12.69 1.28 2.90
CA GLY A 27 -14.07 1.39 2.44
C GLY A 27 -15.08 0.62 3.30
N ILE A 28 -14.72 -0.57 3.78
CA ILE A 28 -15.63 -1.39 4.60
C ILE A 28 -16.01 -0.71 5.93
N MET A 29 -15.19 0.21 6.43
CA MET A 29 -15.51 0.94 7.66
C MET A 29 -16.74 1.83 7.51
N GLY A 30 -17.00 2.35 6.31
CA GLY A 30 -18.19 3.13 6.00
C GLY A 30 -19.45 2.28 5.74
N ALA A 31 -19.33 0.97 5.56
CA ALA A 31 -20.47 0.13 5.17
C ALA A 31 -21.47 -0.11 6.32
N PRO A 32 -22.77 -0.23 6.03
CA PRO A 32 -23.80 -0.52 7.03
C PRO A 32 -23.84 -2.02 7.37
N VAL A 33 -22.72 -2.56 7.85
CA VAL A 33 -22.55 -3.96 8.27
C VAL A 33 -22.14 -4.04 9.74
N ALA A 34 -22.35 -5.19 10.39
CA ALA A 34 -22.00 -5.33 11.79
C ALA A 34 -20.48 -5.15 12.02
N ASN A 35 -20.11 -4.51 13.12
CA ASN A 35 -18.72 -4.12 13.40
C ASN A 35 -17.74 -5.30 13.38
N GLY A 36 -18.17 -6.49 13.84
CA GLY A 36 -17.35 -7.70 13.76
C GLY A 36 -16.92 -8.04 12.33
N PHE A 37 -17.84 -7.94 11.36
CA PHE A 37 -17.53 -8.18 9.95
C PHE A 37 -16.61 -7.09 9.37
N LYS A 38 -16.79 -5.82 9.76
CA LYS A 38 -15.89 -4.72 9.33
C LYS A 38 -14.44 -5.03 9.70
N VAL A 39 -14.22 -5.42 10.96
CA VAL A 39 -12.88 -5.72 11.48
C VAL A 39 -12.29 -6.95 10.78
N ILE A 40 -13.07 -8.03 10.58
CA ILE A 40 -12.61 -9.23 9.88
C ILE A 40 -12.17 -8.89 8.46
N ILE A 41 -12.99 -8.14 7.71
CA ILE A 41 -12.68 -7.75 6.32
C ILE A 41 -11.46 -6.82 6.29
N LEU A 42 -11.34 -5.87 7.22
CA LEU A 42 -10.17 -5.01 7.33
C LEU A 42 -8.89 -5.83 7.53
N VAL A 43 -8.88 -6.73 8.53
CA VAL A 43 -7.68 -7.52 8.86
C VAL A 43 -7.30 -8.44 7.71
N ALA A 44 -8.28 -9.12 7.11
CA ALA A 44 -8.05 -9.97 5.94
C ALA A 44 -7.49 -9.16 4.76
N SER A 45 -8.05 -7.98 4.49
CA SER A 45 -7.63 -7.15 3.36
C SER A 45 -6.22 -6.61 3.53
N VAL A 46 -5.89 -6.07 4.71
CA VAL A 46 -4.53 -5.62 5.03
C VAL A 46 -3.54 -6.78 4.93
N THR A 47 -3.90 -7.96 5.45
CA THR A 47 -3.05 -9.15 5.37
C THR A 47 -2.76 -9.54 3.93
N ILE A 48 -3.78 -9.56 3.07
CA ILE A 48 -3.60 -9.87 1.64
C ILE A 48 -2.71 -8.83 0.96
N ALA A 49 -2.96 -7.53 1.19
CA ALA A 49 -2.13 -6.46 0.62
C ALA A 49 -0.65 -6.58 1.01
N LEU A 50 -0.38 -6.87 2.28
CA LEU A 50 0.98 -7.06 2.78
C LEU A 50 1.63 -8.33 2.22
N LEU A 51 0.91 -9.46 2.18
CA LEU A 51 1.42 -10.71 1.61
C LEU A 51 1.73 -10.56 0.12
N THR A 52 0.85 -9.93 -0.65
CA THR A 52 1.06 -9.68 -2.07
C THR A 52 2.31 -8.83 -2.31
N THR A 53 2.49 -7.77 -1.53
CA THR A 53 3.65 -6.88 -1.68
C THR A 53 4.94 -7.56 -1.24
N PHE A 54 4.92 -8.26 -0.11
CA PHE A 54 6.14 -8.73 0.55
C PHE A 54 6.58 -10.14 0.17
N ASN A 55 5.68 -10.98 -0.32
CA ASN A 55 5.99 -12.34 -0.74
C ASN A 55 6.33 -12.46 -2.24
N HIS A 56 6.10 -11.40 -3.02
CA HIS A 56 6.31 -11.47 -4.47
C HIS A 56 7.81 -11.46 -4.84
N PRO A 57 8.24 -12.27 -5.84
CA PRO A 57 9.65 -12.39 -6.23
C PRO A 57 10.38 -11.06 -6.50
N TYR A 58 9.67 -10.04 -6.99
CA TYR A 58 10.22 -8.71 -7.30
C TYR A 58 10.94 -8.06 -6.10
N ARG A 59 10.56 -8.39 -4.85
CA ARG A 59 11.24 -7.90 -3.64
C ARG A 59 12.71 -8.31 -3.60
N ARG A 60 13.07 -9.46 -4.19
CA ARG A 60 14.45 -9.93 -4.31
C ARG A 60 15.25 -9.02 -5.25
N ASP A 61 14.61 -8.52 -6.31
CA ASP A 61 15.23 -7.62 -7.27
C ASP A 61 15.40 -6.22 -6.69
N VAL A 62 14.41 -5.72 -5.93
CA VAL A 62 14.53 -4.46 -5.18
C VAL A 62 15.69 -4.53 -4.19
N ARG A 63 15.81 -5.64 -3.46
CA ARG A 63 16.89 -5.83 -2.48
C ARG A 63 18.27 -5.84 -3.14
N LYS A 64 18.44 -6.55 -4.26
CA LYS A 64 19.68 -6.54 -5.05
C LYS A 64 20.03 -5.14 -5.53
N ALA A 65 19.05 -4.40 -6.05
CA ALA A 65 19.26 -3.03 -6.53
C ALA A 65 19.74 -2.07 -5.42
N VAL A 66 19.31 -2.27 -4.17
CA VAL A 66 19.80 -1.50 -3.01
C VAL A 66 21.21 -1.94 -2.61
N GLU A 67 21.45 -3.26 -2.51
CA GLU A 67 22.77 -3.80 -2.14
C GLU A 67 23.86 -3.41 -3.16
N ASP A 68 23.53 -3.34 -4.46
CA ASP A 68 24.44 -2.90 -5.53
C ASP A 68 24.89 -1.43 -5.38
N THR A 69 24.15 -0.62 -4.62
CA THR A 69 24.50 0.78 -4.35
C THR A 69 25.34 0.97 -3.09
N GLY A 70 25.70 -0.12 -2.39
CA GLY A 70 26.43 -0.09 -1.12
C GLY A 70 25.61 0.42 0.07
N ALA A 71 24.33 0.74 -0.14
CA ALA A 71 23.41 1.16 0.90
C ALA A 71 22.79 -0.06 1.60
N LYS A 72 22.60 0.04 2.92
CA LYS A 72 21.88 -0.99 3.68
C LYS A 72 20.39 -0.86 3.41
N TYR A 73 19.74 -1.95 2.99
CA TYR A 73 18.28 -2.02 2.90
C TYR A 73 17.69 -1.84 4.31
N SER A 74 17.15 -0.64 4.57
CA SER A 74 16.50 -0.31 5.84
C SER A 74 15.15 0.34 5.56
N THR A 75 14.14 -0.06 6.33
CA THR A 75 12.86 0.63 6.34
C THR A 75 13.05 1.98 7.00
N ASN A 76 12.81 3.06 6.25
CA ASN A 76 12.92 4.42 6.77
C ASN A 76 11.52 4.91 7.22
N TRP A 77 11.46 5.78 8.22
CA TRP A 77 10.23 6.48 8.63
C TRP A 77 9.53 7.18 7.46
N ALA A 78 10.29 7.66 6.48
CA ALA A 78 9.77 8.23 5.24
C ALA A 78 8.92 7.26 4.39
N GLN A 79 9.10 5.93 4.55
CA GLN A 79 8.27 4.91 3.88
C GLN A 79 6.94 4.66 4.62
N VAL A 80 6.90 4.93 5.93
CA VAL A 80 5.71 4.72 6.78
C VAL A 80 4.81 5.95 6.80
N LEU A 81 5.41 7.15 6.77
CA LEU A 81 4.70 8.43 6.83
C LEU A 81 3.54 8.56 5.81
N PRO A 82 3.67 8.09 4.55
CA PRO A 82 2.56 8.16 3.59
C PRO A 82 1.35 7.30 3.96
N LEU A 83 1.48 6.31 4.84
CA LEU A 83 0.33 5.51 5.30
C LEU A 83 -0.54 6.25 6.32
N PHE A 84 -0.04 7.35 6.90
CA PHE A 84 -0.72 8.07 7.96
C PHE A 84 -2.12 8.60 7.55
N PRO A 85 -2.34 9.14 6.34
CA PRO A 85 -3.68 9.55 5.91
C PRO A 85 -4.67 8.40 5.75
N LEU A 86 -4.21 7.20 5.33
CA LEU A 86 -5.07 6.01 5.31
C LEU A 86 -5.47 5.59 6.73
N TRP A 87 -4.54 5.68 7.67
CA TRP A 87 -4.81 5.44 9.08
C TRP A 87 -5.82 6.46 9.65
N LEU A 88 -5.67 7.74 9.34
CA LEU A 88 -6.65 8.77 9.72
C LEU A 88 -8.02 8.52 9.12
N ALA A 89 -8.09 8.08 7.86
CA ALA A 89 -9.35 7.70 7.22
C ALA A 89 -10.02 6.52 7.98
N LEU A 90 -9.25 5.50 8.36
CA LEU A 90 -9.75 4.38 9.16
C LEU A 90 -10.32 4.81 10.52
N MET A 91 -9.67 5.77 11.18
CA MET A 91 -10.11 6.25 12.50
C MET A 91 -11.32 7.19 12.43
N SER A 92 -11.45 7.93 11.33
CA SER A 92 -12.54 8.91 11.17
C SER A 92 -13.81 8.33 10.57
N LEU A 93 -13.73 7.34 9.68
CA LEU A 93 -14.90 6.75 9.01
C LEU A 93 -15.99 6.23 9.95
N PRO A 94 -15.67 5.54 11.07
CA PRO A 94 -16.69 5.08 12.01
C PRO A 94 -17.45 6.20 12.73
N MET A 95 -16.97 7.45 12.69
CA MET A 95 -17.65 8.60 13.29
C MET A 95 -18.83 9.11 12.44
N PHE A 96 -18.90 8.70 11.17
CA PHE A 96 -19.96 9.07 10.26
C PHE A 96 -21.06 7.99 10.23
N PRO A 97 -22.30 8.37 9.89
CA PRO A 97 -23.36 7.39 9.64
C PRO A 97 -22.91 6.37 8.59
N SER A 98 -23.06 5.08 8.90
CA SER A 98 -22.69 4.02 7.96
C SER A 98 -23.67 3.98 6.80
N ASP A 99 -23.16 4.08 5.58
CA ASP A 99 -23.92 4.07 4.33
C ASP A 99 -23.07 3.44 3.22
N TRP A 100 -23.72 2.71 2.31
CA TRP A 100 -23.06 2.12 1.15
C TRP A 100 -22.43 3.19 0.25
N THR A 101 -23.02 4.38 0.18
CA THR A 101 -22.46 5.52 -0.57
C THR A 101 -21.13 5.97 0.04
N LEU A 102 -21.08 6.14 1.37
CA LEU A 102 -19.85 6.48 2.09
C LEU A 102 -18.78 5.41 1.91
N ALA A 103 -19.17 4.13 2.01
CA ALA A 103 -18.27 2.99 1.81
C ALA A 103 -17.65 2.99 0.41
N ALA A 104 -18.46 3.23 -0.63
CA ALA A 104 -18.01 3.29 -2.02
C ALA A 104 -17.04 4.47 -2.26
N PHE A 105 -17.37 5.67 -1.77
CA PHE A 105 -16.48 6.83 -1.88
C PHE A 105 -15.15 6.61 -1.15
N ALA A 106 -15.21 6.13 0.09
CA ALA A 106 -14.02 5.82 0.88
C ALA A 106 -13.15 4.77 0.19
N PHE A 107 -13.77 3.71 -0.37
CA PHE A 107 -13.08 2.68 -1.13
C PHE A 107 -12.34 3.25 -2.34
N VAL A 108 -13.01 4.04 -3.18
CA VAL A 108 -12.42 4.60 -4.41
C VAL A 108 -11.26 5.53 -4.08
N ILE A 109 -11.46 6.47 -3.15
CA ILE A 109 -10.43 7.43 -2.75
C ILE A 109 -9.22 6.71 -2.13
N ALA A 110 -9.46 5.77 -1.23
CA ALA A 110 -8.38 5.01 -0.58
C ALA A 110 -7.64 4.11 -1.59
N THR A 111 -8.33 3.52 -2.56
CA THR A 111 -7.71 2.74 -3.64
C THR A 111 -6.81 3.62 -4.50
N MET A 112 -7.31 4.76 -4.98
CA MET A 112 -6.54 5.70 -5.80
C MET A 112 -5.32 6.23 -5.05
N TYR A 113 -5.50 6.57 -3.77
CA TYR A 113 -4.44 7.03 -2.91
C TYR A 113 -3.37 5.93 -2.68
N SER A 114 -3.80 4.72 -2.36
CA SER A 114 -2.90 3.57 -2.17
C SER A 114 -2.15 3.21 -3.45
N TRP A 115 -2.80 3.35 -4.61
CA TRP A 115 -2.14 3.19 -5.90
C TRP A 115 -1.02 4.21 -6.08
N ALA A 116 -1.26 5.49 -5.79
CA ALA A 116 -0.27 6.54 -5.90
C ALA A 116 0.92 6.34 -4.93
N LEU A 117 0.64 5.82 -3.74
CA LEU A 117 1.63 5.59 -2.67
C LEU A 117 2.41 4.28 -2.76
N HIS A 118 2.00 3.36 -3.62
CA HIS A 118 2.63 2.05 -3.71
C HIS A 118 4.17 2.11 -3.86
N PRO A 119 4.74 3.00 -4.71
CA PRO A 119 6.20 3.14 -4.83
C PRO A 119 6.91 3.56 -3.52
N GLN A 120 6.22 4.27 -2.65
CA GLN A 120 6.74 4.68 -1.34
C GLN A 120 6.66 3.51 -0.34
N ILE A 121 5.59 2.72 -0.40
CA ILE A 121 5.34 1.56 0.47
C ILE A 121 6.30 0.40 0.14
N ASP A 122 6.53 0.13 -1.15
CA ASP A 122 7.43 -0.92 -1.60
C ASP A 122 8.92 -0.51 -1.57
N GLY A 123 9.19 0.77 -1.32
CA GLY A 123 10.53 1.35 -1.22
C GLY A 123 11.19 1.68 -2.57
N THR A 124 10.53 1.41 -3.70
CA THR A 124 11.08 1.69 -5.05
C THR A 124 11.29 3.18 -5.30
N ALA A 125 10.50 4.06 -4.68
CA ALA A 125 10.67 5.51 -4.75
C ALA A 125 11.93 6.03 -4.05
N HIS A 126 12.54 5.24 -3.17
CA HIS A 126 13.74 5.61 -2.42
C HIS A 126 15.02 5.03 -3.03
N LEU A 127 14.90 4.30 -4.15
CA LEU A 127 16.05 3.87 -4.93
C LEU A 127 16.70 5.09 -5.57
N PRO A 128 18.04 5.19 -5.59
CA PRO A 128 18.72 6.29 -6.27
C PRO A 128 18.33 6.30 -7.75
N ARG A 129 17.64 7.36 -8.17
CA ARG A 129 17.34 7.63 -9.57
C ARG A 129 18.59 8.24 -10.20
N LYS A 130 19.07 7.70 -11.32
CA LYS A 130 20.07 8.40 -12.13
C LYS A 130 19.37 9.58 -12.81
N GLU A 131 19.80 10.80 -12.50
CA GLU A 131 19.65 11.96 -13.40
C GLU A 131 20.66 11.87 -14.54
#